data_AF-A0A540W6N5-F1
#
_entry.id   AF-A0A540W6N5-F1
#
_cell.length_a   1.000
_cell.length_b   1.000
_cell.length_c   1.000
_cell.angle_alpha   90.00
_cell.angle_beta   90.00
_cell.angle_gamma   90.00
#
_symmetry.space_group_name_H-M   'P 1'
#
loop_
_entity.id
_entity.type
_entity.pdbx_description
1 polymer ?
#
loop_
_entity_poly.entity_id
_entity_poly.type
_entity_poly.pdbx_seq_one_letter_code
_entity_poly.pdbx_strand_id
1 'polypeptide(L)'
;MVSASAGGGGTTFAVDPSDLDAAAKVAHDTGAAIPNELKTIQQPSDDAVGGLLGWQTAGSLSSCTSAWEDCLRALGTEVDGVGDKLTKTAASYRNTDTNAANAFPGPAGAPYPSAGN
;
A
#
# COMPACT_ATOMS: atom_id res chain seq x y z
N MET A 1 -0.52 0.34 23.22
CA MET A 1 -1.48 0.31 24.34
C MET A 1 -2.87 0.31 23.74
N VAL A 2 -3.64 -0.75 23.93
CA VAL A 2 -5.01 -0.85 23.41
C VAL A 2 -5.93 -0.11 24.39
N SER A 3 -6.52 1.01 23.97
CA SER A 3 -7.53 1.70 24.78
C SER A 3 -8.90 1.22 24.32
N ALA A 4 -9.50 0.33 25.11
CA ALA A 4 -10.89 -0.06 24.97
C ALA A 4 -11.78 0.94 25.73
N SER A 5 -12.60 1.71 25.03
CA SER A 5 -13.73 2.41 25.65
C SER A 5 -14.97 1.52 25.55
N ALA A 6 -15.55 1.22 26.72
CA ALA A 6 -16.65 0.27 26.87
C ALA A 6 -17.98 0.87 26.41
N GLY A 7 -18.60 0.25 25.40
CA GLY A 7 -19.99 0.51 24.99
C GLY A 7 -20.37 -0.27 23.73
N GLY A 8 -21.00 -1.44 23.88
CA GLY A 8 -21.60 -2.22 22.78
C GLY A 8 -20.70 -3.33 22.22
N GLY A 9 -21.19 -4.57 22.25
CA GLY A 9 -20.42 -5.79 22.01
C GLY A 9 -19.75 -5.91 20.63
N GLY A 10 -18.48 -6.28 20.67
CA GLY A 10 -17.66 -6.63 19.53
C GLY A 10 -16.26 -6.08 19.78
N THR A 11 -15.25 -6.94 19.88
CA THR A 11 -13.84 -6.49 19.80
C THR A 11 -13.70 -5.79 18.46
N THR A 12 -13.75 -4.46 18.43
CA THR A 12 -13.74 -3.70 17.18
C THR A 12 -12.39 -3.91 16.52
N PHE A 13 -12.36 -4.77 15.50
CA PHE A 13 -11.27 -4.83 14.55
C PHE A 13 -11.37 -3.57 13.68
N ALA A 14 -10.85 -2.46 14.21
CA ALA A 14 -10.74 -1.20 13.49
C ALA A 14 -9.30 -1.03 13.03
N VAL A 15 -9.12 -0.77 11.74
CA VAL A 15 -7.81 -0.45 11.15
C VAL A 15 -7.69 1.07 11.11
N ASP A 16 -6.55 1.61 11.54
CA ASP A 16 -6.26 3.03 11.43
C ASP A 16 -6.01 3.40 9.95
N PRO A 17 -6.80 4.32 9.34
CA PRO A 17 -6.57 4.76 7.97
C PRO A 17 -5.19 5.40 7.74
N SER A 18 -4.57 5.97 8.77
CA SER A 18 -3.24 6.58 8.66
C SER A 18 -2.13 5.54 8.52
N ASP A 19 -2.25 4.39 9.19
CA ASP A 19 -1.33 3.25 9.03
C ASP A 19 -1.43 2.66 7.60
N LEU A 20 -2.65 2.59 7.06
CA LEU A 20 -2.87 2.16 5.68
C LEU A 20 -2.27 3.13 4.66
N ASP A 21 -2.39 4.43 4.86
CA ASP A 21 -1.78 5.43 3.99
C ASP A 21 -0.24 5.42 4.08
N ALA A 22 0.32 5.20 5.27
CA ALA A 22 1.75 5.03 5.45
C ALA A 22 2.28 3.79 4.71
N ALA A 23 1.58 2.66 4.84
CA ALA A 23 1.91 1.43 4.11
C ALA A 23 1.73 1.61 2.59
N ALA A 24 0.68 2.31 2.15
CA ALA A 24 0.46 2.63 0.74
C ALA A 24 1.63 3.44 0.17
N LYS A 25 2.07 4.47 0.90
CA LYS A 25 3.22 5.28 0.49
C LYS A 25 4.48 4.43 0.32
N VAL A 26 4.79 3.55 1.27
CA VAL A 26 5.97 2.67 1.18
C VAL A 26 5.85 1.74 -0.03
N ALA A 27 4.65 1.22 -0.30
CA ALA A 27 4.40 0.38 -1.47
C ALA A 27 4.63 1.15 -2.79
N HIS A 28 4.06 2.35 -2.94
CA HIS A 28 4.28 3.19 -4.12
C HIS A 28 5.76 3.57 -4.31
N ASP A 29 6.43 4.01 -3.23
CA ASP A 29 7.85 4.36 -3.28
C ASP A 29 8.70 3.15 -3.71
N THR A 30 8.38 1.95 -3.21
CA THR A 30 9.06 0.70 -3.58
C THR A 30 8.79 0.30 -5.03
N GLY A 31 7.53 0.32 -5.46
CA GLY A 31 7.13 0.01 -6.83
C GLY A 31 7.78 0.93 -7.85
N ALA A 32 7.86 2.24 -7.54
CA ALA A 32 8.49 3.24 -8.39
C ALA A 32 10.02 3.16 -8.42
N ALA A 33 10.66 2.63 -7.38
CA ALA A 33 12.12 2.48 -7.33
C ALA A 33 12.62 1.34 -8.22
N ILE A 34 11.87 0.23 -8.33
CA ILE A 34 12.29 -1.00 -9.01
C ILE A 34 12.76 -0.77 -10.47
N PRO A 35 12.05 0.00 -11.33
CA PRO A 35 12.51 0.27 -12.69
C PRO A 35 13.85 1.01 -12.79
N ASN A 36 14.20 1.83 -11.79
CA ASN A 36 15.47 2.54 -11.76
C ASN A 36 16.60 1.63 -11.26
N GLU A 37 16.35 0.84 -10.22
CA GLU A 37 17.30 -0.15 -9.72
C GLU A 37 17.62 -1.22 -10.79
N LEU A 38 16.63 -1.59 -11.61
CA LEU A 38 16.83 -2.51 -12.74
C LEU A 38 17.93 -2.09 -13.71
N LYS A 39 18.09 -0.78 -13.95
CA LYS A 39 19.13 -0.25 -14.86
C LYS A 39 20.54 -0.58 -14.36
N THR A 40 20.71 -0.70 -13.04
CA THR A 40 22.01 -1.03 -12.43
C THR A 40 22.43 -2.49 -12.68
N ILE A 41 21.48 -3.36 -12.99
CA ILE A 41 21.71 -4.77 -13.33
C ILE A 41 21.82 -4.94 -14.85
N GLN A 42 20.99 -4.23 -15.60
CA GLN A 42 20.89 -4.35 -17.06
C GLN A 42 22.20 -3.96 -17.74
N GLN A 43 22.77 -2.81 -17.38
CA GLN A 43 23.95 -2.32 -18.07
C GLN A 43 25.20 -3.22 -17.90
N PRO A 44 25.56 -3.69 -16.69
CA PRO A 44 26.64 -4.67 -16.54
C PRO A 44 26.35 -6.02 -17.24
N SER A 45 25.08 -6.42 -17.31
CA SER A 45 24.68 -7.64 -18.03
C SER A 45 24.89 -7.50 -19.53
N ASP A 46 24.51 -6.36 -20.12
CA ASP A 46 24.71 -6.06 -21.53
C ASP A 46 26.21 -6.01 -21.88
N ASP A 47 27.03 -5.39 -21.02
CA ASP A 47 28.48 -5.35 -21.18
C ASP A 47 29.09 -6.78 -21.14
N ALA A 48 28.62 -7.63 -20.22
CA ALA A 48 29.05 -9.01 -20.13
C ALA A 48 28.62 -9.85 -21.35
N VAL A 49 27.40 -9.64 -21.87
CA VAL A 49 26.93 -10.26 -23.12
C VAL A 49 27.81 -9.83 -24.30
N GLY A 50 28.15 -8.54 -24.39
CA GLY A 50 29.07 -8.00 -25.39
C GLY A 50 30.46 -8.64 -25.32
N GLY A 51 30.99 -8.85 -24.11
CA GLY A 51 32.27 -9.54 -23.88
C GLY A 51 32.27 -11.03 -24.22
N LEU A 52 31.09 -11.66 -24.31
CA LEU A 52 30.91 -13.08 -24.60
C LEU A 52 30.45 -13.36 -26.04
N LEU A 53 30.45 -12.36 -26.93
CA LEU A 53 29.98 -12.52 -28.30
C LEU A 53 30.65 -13.72 -29.01
N GLY A 54 29.82 -14.54 -29.67
CA GLY A 54 30.24 -15.79 -30.30
C GLY A 54 30.18 -17.03 -29.40
N TRP A 55 29.98 -16.85 -28.09
CA TRP A 55 29.75 -17.95 -27.15
C TRP A 55 28.27 -18.16 -26.88
N GLN A 56 27.84 -19.41 -26.76
CA GLN A 56 26.45 -19.76 -26.40
C GLN A 56 26.02 -19.16 -25.05
N THR A 57 26.98 -18.94 -24.15
CA THR A 57 26.76 -18.32 -22.85
C THR A 57 26.28 -16.88 -22.96
N ALA A 58 26.63 -16.13 -24.01
CA ALA A 58 26.13 -14.78 -24.24
C ALA A 58 24.61 -14.75 -24.41
N GLY A 59 24.06 -15.64 -25.26
CA GLY A 59 22.62 -15.73 -25.48
C GLY A 59 21.86 -16.21 -24.23
N SER A 60 22.48 -17.11 -23.46
CA SER A 60 21.91 -17.60 -22.20
C SER A 60 21.87 -16.50 -21.14
N LEU A 61 22.93 -15.69 -21.02
CA LEU A 61 22.99 -14.56 -20.12
C LEU A 61 21.97 -13.49 -20.49
N SER A 62 21.90 -13.10 -21.77
CA SER A 62 20.92 -12.13 -22.26
C SER A 62 19.48 -12.56 -21.98
N SER A 63 19.15 -13.84 -22.23
CA SER A 63 17.81 -14.38 -21.95
C SER A 63 17.50 -14.37 -20.45
N CYS A 64 18.47 -14.72 -19.61
CA CYS A 64 18.33 -14.69 -18.15
C CYS A 64 18.08 -13.26 -17.64
N THR A 65 18.86 -12.29 -18.10
CA THR A 65 18.70 -10.88 -17.74
C THR A 65 17.33 -10.36 -18.16
N SER A 66 16.88 -10.66 -19.39
CA SER A 66 15.54 -10.26 -19.85
C SER A 66 14.42 -10.87 -18.99
N ALA A 67 14.49 -12.16 -18.67
CA ALA A 67 13.49 -12.82 -17.84
C ALA A 67 13.46 -12.25 -16.41
N TRP A 68 14.63 -11.90 -15.87
CA TRP A 68 14.74 -11.24 -14.57
C TRP A 68 14.08 -9.86 -14.61
N GLU A 69 14.34 -9.07 -15.65
CA GLU A 69 13.74 -7.75 -15.84
C GLU A 69 12.21 -7.81 -15.86
N ASP A 70 11.65 -8.73 -16.63
CA ASP A 70 10.21 -8.92 -16.72
C ASP A 70 9.61 -9.25 -15.34
N CYS A 71 10.26 -10.14 -14.58
CA CYS A 71 9.82 -10.50 -13.23
C CYS A 71 9.85 -9.30 -12.27
N LEU A 72 10.92 -8.50 -12.29
CA LEU A 72 11.02 -7.33 -11.40
C LEU A 72 10.06 -6.21 -11.82
N ARG A 73 9.82 -5.99 -13.11
CA ARG A 73 8.81 -5.03 -13.58
C ARG A 73 7.40 -5.45 -13.15
N ALA A 74 7.08 -6.74 -13.26
CA ALA A 74 5.82 -7.27 -12.77
C ALA A 74 5.68 -7.07 -11.26
N LEU A 75 6.72 -7.41 -10.49
CA LEU A 75 6.74 -7.17 -9.04
C LEU A 75 6.53 -5.70 -8.68
N GLY A 76 7.21 -4.77 -9.36
CA GLY A 76 7.03 -3.34 -9.11
C GLY A 76 5.60 -2.87 -9.36
N THR A 77 4.98 -3.37 -10.44
CA THR A 77 3.57 -3.10 -10.75
C THR A 77 2.62 -3.67 -9.69
N GLU A 78 2.89 -4.89 -9.22
CA GLU A 78 2.07 -5.53 -8.18
C GLU A 78 2.15 -4.80 -6.85
N VAL A 79 3.35 -4.39 -6.44
CA VAL A 79 3.58 -3.63 -5.20
C VAL A 79 2.91 -2.26 -5.28
N ASP A 80 3.02 -1.55 -6.40
CA ASP A 80 2.33 -0.28 -6.62
C ASP A 80 0.80 -0.45 -6.52
N GLY A 81 0.26 -1.52 -7.15
CA GLY A 81 -1.15 -1.87 -7.06
C GLY A 81 -1.61 -2.32 -5.67
N VAL A 82 -0.71 -2.75 -4.79
CA VAL A 82 -1.01 -2.93 -3.35
C VAL A 82 -1.18 -1.57 -2.67
N GLY A 83 -0.35 -0.59 -3.02
CA GLY A 83 -0.49 0.80 -2.56
C GLY A 83 -1.88 1.38 -2.86
N ASP A 84 -2.34 1.23 -4.11
CA ASP A 84 -3.67 1.66 -4.52
C ASP A 84 -4.80 1.04 -3.67
N LYS A 85 -4.70 -0.26 -3.40
CA LYS A 85 -5.67 -0.99 -2.59
C LYS A 85 -5.68 -0.49 -1.14
N LEU A 86 -4.52 -0.19 -0.58
CA LEU A 86 -4.38 0.33 0.78
C LEU A 86 -5.00 1.74 0.88
N THR A 87 -4.70 2.65 -0.05
CA THR A 87 -5.31 3.99 -0.10
C THR A 87 -6.83 3.92 -0.24
N LYS A 88 -7.33 3.04 -1.13
CA LYS A 88 -8.77 2.81 -1.28
C LYS A 88 -9.41 2.27 0.01
N THR A 89 -8.71 1.40 0.71
CA THR A 89 -9.17 0.83 1.99
C THR A 89 -9.23 1.92 3.07
N ALA A 90 -8.19 2.76 3.18
CA ALA A 90 -8.16 3.90 4.10
C ALA A 90 -9.33 4.87 3.85
N ALA A 91 -9.61 5.20 2.59
CA ALA A 91 -10.76 6.02 2.20
C ALA A 91 -12.11 5.36 2.59
N SER A 92 -12.22 4.05 2.43
CA SER A 92 -13.42 3.29 2.79
C SER A 92 -13.70 3.32 4.29
N TYR A 93 -12.66 3.20 5.13
CA TYR A 93 -12.79 3.35 6.58
C TYR A 93 -13.28 4.74 6.98
N ARG A 94 -12.68 5.81 6.45
CA ARG A 94 -13.09 7.20 6.72
C ARG A 94 -14.53 7.48 6.32
N ASN A 95 -14.93 7.00 5.15
CA ASN A 95 -16.30 7.16 4.66
C ASN A 95 -17.30 6.41 5.53
N THR A 96 -16.97 5.18 5.95
CA THR A 96 -17.82 4.39 6.82
C THR A 96 -17.99 5.05 8.18
N ASP A 97 -16.90 5.57 8.75
CA ASP A 97 -16.92 6.28 10.05
C ASP A 97 -17.76 7.57 9.98
N THR A 98 -17.57 8.37 8.93
CA THR A 98 -18.36 9.59 8.69
C THR A 98 -19.85 9.26 8.53
N ASN A 99 -20.18 8.21 7.77
CA ASN A 99 -21.56 7.78 7.57
C ASN A 99 -22.20 7.27 8.87
N ALA A 100 -21.45 6.54 9.70
CA ALA A 100 -21.92 6.09 11.00
C ALA A 100 -22.18 7.27 11.95
N ALA A 101 -21.25 8.23 12.01
CA ALA A 101 -21.42 9.45 12.80
C ALA A 101 -22.66 10.26 12.38
N ASN A 102 -22.91 10.36 11.07
CA ASN A 102 -24.09 11.05 10.52
C ASN A 102 -25.41 10.27 10.71
N ALA A 103 -25.36 8.93 10.73
CA ALA A 103 -26.53 8.08 10.95
C ALA A 103 -26.97 8.04 12.42
N PHE A 104 -26.04 8.29 13.34
CA PHE A 104 -26.28 8.37 14.77
C PHE A 104 -25.82 9.73 15.32
N PRO A 105 -26.49 10.84 14.93
CA PRO A 105 -26.25 12.10 15.59
C PRO A 105 -26.63 11.89 17.07
N GLY A 106 -25.64 11.99 17.96
CA GLY A 106 -25.87 11.90 19.41
C GLY A 106 -27.03 12.81 19.83
N PRO A 107 -27.72 12.50 20.95
CA PRO A 107 -28.98 13.14 21.28
C PRO A 107 -28.86 14.66 21.23
N ALA A 108 -29.50 15.26 20.22
CA ALA A 108 -29.60 16.69 20.07
C ALA A 108 -30.49 17.22 21.20
N GLY A 109 -29.88 17.91 22.17
CA GLY A 109 -30.59 18.77 23.12
C GLY A 109 -31.52 18.05 24.10
N ALA A 110 -30.99 17.69 25.27
CA ALA A 110 -31.81 17.70 26.47
C ALA A 110 -31.70 19.11 27.10
N PRO A 111 -32.73 19.98 27.00
CA PRO A 111 -32.78 21.17 27.84
C PRO A 111 -32.84 20.71 29.29
N TYR A 112 -31.83 21.09 30.08
CA TYR A 112 -31.85 20.91 31.53
C TYR A 112 -33.10 21.62 32.07
N PRO A 113 -34.06 20.93 32.71
CA PRO A 113 -35.13 21.62 33.41
C PRO A 113 -34.50 22.38 34.58
N SER A 114 -34.55 23.72 34.53
CA SER A 114 -34.21 24.54 35.68
C SER A 114 -35.12 24.13 36.83
N ALA A 115 -34.53 23.62 37.91
CA ALA A 115 -35.25 23.36 39.15
C ALA A 115 -35.76 24.70 39.69
N GLY A 116 -37.02 25.01 39.39
CA GLY A 116 -37.79 26.05 40.05
C GLY A 116 -38.59 25.45 41.20
N ASN A 117 -38.17 25.76 42.42
CA ASN A 117 -39.00 26.29 43.52
C ASN A 117 -38.10 26.55 44.73
#